data_AF-A0A646KP87-F1
#
_entry.id   AF-A0A646KP87-F1
#
_cell.length_a   1.000
_cell.length_b   1.000
_cell.length_c   1.000
_cell.angle_alpha   90.00
_cell.angle_beta   90.00
_cell.angle_gamma   90.00
#
_symmetry.space_group_name_H-M   'P 1'
#
loop_
_entity.id
_entity.type
_entity.pdbx_description
1 polymer ?
#
loop_
_entity_poly.entity_id
_entity_poly.type
_entity_poly.pdbx_seq_one_letter_code
_entity_poly.pdbx_strand_id
1 'polypeptide(L)'
;MTVVSGCWNAVSVRDQRYQETCMGTWGTGPFDSDLAADFVDELEGLAPQQVIDVFERSFQRVANAGTQVAGADGVEAVAAAALVASMIADSRIVIDPEDGPREPLPALPTSLRAMARQALHCVLQDGSESMTGWVDSADADEWHQEVQQILQALSTAADHPQ
;
A
#
# COMPACT_ATOMS: atom_id res chain seq x y z
N MET A 1 45.02 -26.55 -34.87
CA MET A 1 44.01 -25.73 -35.56
C MET A 1 42.69 -26.10 -34.91
N THR A 2 42.09 -25.31 -34.04
CA THR A 2 41.75 -23.88 -34.21
C THR A 2 41.75 -23.17 -32.85
N VAL A 3 42.20 -21.92 -32.85
CA VAL A 3 42.25 -20.96 -31.74
C VAL A 3 41.11 -19.96 -31.93
N VAL A 4 40.52 -19.47 -30.83
CA VAL A 4 40.04 -18.08 -30.54
C VAL A 4 39.26 -18.18 -29.23
N SER A 5 39.82 -17.75 -28.09
CA SER A 5 39.89 -16.37 -27.56
C SER A 5 38.52 -15.78 -27.24
N GLY A 6 38.39 -15.35 -25.99
CA GLY A 6 37.13 -15.01 -25.34
C GLY A 6 36.57 -13.63 -25.68
N CYS A 7 35.42 -13.34 -25.06
CA CYS A 7 34.99 -12.00 -24.68
C CYS A 7 34.09 -12.13 -23.45
N TRP A 8 34.48 -11.43 -22.39
CA TRP A 8 33.65 -11.13 -21.24
C TRP A 8 32.55 -10.11 -21.61
N ASN A 9 31.46 -10.18 -20.84
CA ASN A 9 30.55 -9.09 -20.48
C ASN A 9 29.52 -8.58 -21.50
N ALA A 10 28.26 -8.91 -21.23
CA ALA A 10 27.21 -7.90 -21.15
C ALA A 10 26.30 -8.27 -19.97
N VAL A 11 26.64 -7.69 -18.82
CA VAL A 11 25.73 -7.46 -17.71
C VAL A 11 24.44 -6.86 -18.26
N SER A 12 23.32 -7.57 -18.15
CA SER A 12 22.00 -6.93 -18.11
C SER A 12 21.69 -6.68 -16.64
N VAL A 13 22.24 -5.58 -16.14
CA VAL A 13 21.80 -4.92 -14.91
C VAL A 13 20.40 -4.40 -15.21
N ARG A 14 19.37 -5.16 -14.80
CA ARG A 14 18.05 -4.66 -14.40
C ARG A 14 17.03 -5.70 -13.92
N ASP A 15 17.44 -6.91 -13.53
CA ASP A 15 16.48 -7.95 -13.09
C ASP A 15 16.83 -8.50 -11.69
N GLN A 16 17.25 -7.61 -10.78
CA GLN A 16 17.69 -8.02 -9.43
C GLN A 16 17.58 -6.91 -8.39
N ARG A 17 16.41 -6.27 -8.29
CA ARG A 17 16.08 -5.34 -7.20
C ARG A 17 14.63 -5.62 -6.76
N TYR A 18 14.51 -6.30 -5.62
CA TYR A 18 13.30 -6.50 -4.79
C TYR A 18 12.31 -7.60 -5.20
N GLN A 19 12.79 -8.83 -5.40
CA GLN A 19 12.02 -9.97 -4.92
C GLN A 19 12.80 -10.68 -3.80
N GLU A 20 12.08 -11.03 -2.75
CA GLU A 20 12.51 -11.80 -1.56
C GLU A 20 13.21 -11.02 -0.44
N THR A 21 12.47 -10.08 0.17
CA THR A 21 12.45 -9.97 1.64
C THR A 21 11.04 -10.30 2.06
N CYS A 22 10.83 -11.48 2.63
CA CYS A 22 9.51 -11.85 3.13
C CYS A 22 9.05 -10.82 4.18
N MET A 23 7.76 -10.49 4.20
CA MET A 23 7.19 -9.47 5.09
C MET A 23 7.41 -9.75 6.59
N GLY A 24 7.85 -10.95 6.98
CA GLY A 24 8.14 -11.32 8.37
C GLY A 24 9.36 -10.65 9.02
N THR A 25 9.93 -9.59 8.42
CA THR A 25 10.89 -8.68 9.11
C THR A 25 10.29 -7.28 9.31
N TRP A 26 9.09 -7.03 8.78
CA TRP A 26 8.34 -5.77 8.90
C TRP A 26 7.34 -5.88 10.06
N GLY A 27 6.91 -4.75 10.60
CA GLY A 27 5.78 -4.74 11.53
C GLY A 27 4.46 -5.02 10.80
N THR A 28 3.41 -5.20 11.58
CA THR A 28 2.08 -5.63 11.12
C THR A 28 1.15 -4.45 10.82
N GLY A 29 1.55 -3.24 11.20
CA GLY A 29 0.82 -2.00 10.97
C GLY A 29 0.91 -1.50 9.53
N PRO A 30 -0.02 -0.63 9.12
CA PRO A 30 -0.10 -0.10 7.76
C PRO A 30 1.08 0.77 7.32
N PHE A 31 1.92 1.22 8.28
CA PHE A 31 3.09 2.06 8.04
C PHE A 31 4.43 1.40 8.43
N ASP A 32 4.42 0.15 8.92
CA ASP A 32 5.62 -0.55 9.39
C ASP A 32 6.51 -1.09 8.25
N SER A 33 6.29 -0.58 7.03
CA SER A 33 7.05 -0.90 5.82
C SER A 33 7.76 0.35 5.32
N ASP A 34 9.02 0.21 4.92
CA ASP A 34 9.77 1.27 4.23
C ASP A 34 9.00 1.83 3.01
N LEU A 35 8.22 0.99 2.30
CA LEU A 35 7.41 1.43 1.16
C LEU A 35 6.21 2.30 1.58
N ALA A 36 5.64 2.04 2.75
CA ALA A 36 4.58 2.89 3.30
C ALA A 36 5.14 4.24 3.75
N ALA A 37 6.34 4.25 4.34
CA ALA A 37 7.05 5.49 4.67
C ALA A 37 7.43 6.29 3.42
N ASP A 38 7.99 5.65 2.39
CA ASP A 38 8.30 6.28 1.10
C ASP A 38 7.04 6.87 0.44
N PHE A 39 5.89 6.20 0.55
CA PHE A 39 4.61 6.70 0.06
C PHE A 39 4.16 7.96 0.80
N VAL A 40 4.28 7.99 2.13
CA VAL A 40 3.95 9.17 2.95
C VAL A 40 4.87 10.34 2.57
N ASP A 41 6.16 10.09 2.42
CA ASP A 41 7.13 11.08 1.97
C ASP A 41 6.83 11.61 0.54
N GLU A 42 6.23 10.82 -0.36
CA GLU A 42 5.78 11.30 -1.70
C GLU A 42 4.73 12.41 -1.57
N LEU A 43 3.93 12.43 -0.50
CA LEU A 43 2.86 13.41 -0.32
C LEU A 43 3.37 14.80 0.08
N GLU A 44 4.58 14.88 0.63
CA GLU A 44 5.16 16.10 1.19
C GLU A 44 5.43 17.16 0.12
N GLY A 45 4.99 18.40 0.38
CA GLY A 45 5.20 19.54 -0.51
C GLY A 45 4.44 19.48 -1.84
N LEU A 46 3.55 18.50 -2.03
CA LEU A 46 2.67 18.43 -3.19
C LEU A 46 1.51 19.42 -3.09
N ALA A 47 1.07 19.94 -4.24
CA ALA A 47 -0.17 20.70 -4.29
C ALA A 47 -1.38 19.78 -3.96
N PRO A 48 -2.49 20.32 -3.41
CA PRO A 48 -3.66 19.53 -3.01
C PRO A 48 -4.18 18.57 -4.08
N GLN A 49 -4.22 19.00 -5.34
CA GLN A 49 -4.67 18.14 -6.44
C GLN A 49 -3.68 17.00 -6.73
N GLN A 50 -2.38 17.26 -6.62
CA GLN A 50 -1.36 16.23 -6.84
C GLN A 50 -1.41 15.16 -5.75
N VAL A 51 -1.68 15.55 -4.50
CA VAL A 51 -1.95 14.59 -3.42
C VAL A 51 -3.13 13.70 -3.79
N ILE A 52 -4.27 14.27 -4.21
CA ILE A 52 -5.43 13.48 -4.64
C ILE A 52 -5.05 12.52 -5.78
N ASP A 53 -4.29 12.99 -6.77
CA ASP A 53 -3.84 12.17 -7.89
C ASP A 53 -2.92 11.01 -7.44
N VAL A 54 -2.11 11.18 -6.39
CA VAL A 54 -1.30 10.09 -5.79
C VAL A 54 -2.20 9.01 -5.20
N PHE A 55 -3.21 9.40 -4.42
CA PHE A 55 -4.17 8.46 -3.83
C PHE A 55 -4.99 7.72 -4.90
N GLU A 56 -5.46 8.42 -5.93
CA GLU A 56 -6.19 7.78 -7.02
C GLU A 56 -5.30 6.75 -7.75
N ARG A 57 -4.03 7.11 -8.01
CA ARG A 57 -3.07 6.22 -8.67
C ARG A 57 -2.80 4.96 -7.85
N SER A 58 -2.56 5.07 -6.55
CA SER A 58 -2.27 3.90 -5.70
C SER A 58 -3.43 2.91 -5.68
N PHE A 59 -4.67 3.39 -5.49
CA PHE A 59 -5.84 2.52 -5.54
C PHE A 59 -6.09 1.93 -6.93
N GLN A 60 -5.85 2.70 -8.00
CA GLN A 60 -6.07 2.24 -9.36
C GLN A 60 -5.06 1.15 -9.78
N ARG A 61 -3.81 1.23 -9.33
CA ARG A 61 -2.79 0.17 -9.58
C ARG A 61 -3.28 -1.18 -9.04
N VAL A 62 -3.71 -1.20 -7.79
CA VAL A 62 -4.25 -2.40 -7.13
C VAL A 62 -5.54 -2.88 -7.77
N ALA A 63 -6.49 -1.98 -8.03
CA ALA A 63 -7.77 -2.33 -8.64
C ALA A 63 -7.62 -2.94 -10.06
N ASN A 64 -6.60 -2.50 -10.81
CA ASN A 64 -6.33 -2.98 -12.16
C ASN A 64 -5.44 -4.23 -12.21
N ALA A 65 -4.78 -4.60 -11.11
CA ALA A 65 -3.89 -5.75 -11.05
C ALA A 65 -4.62 -7.10 -11.16
N GLY A 66 -5.95 -7.11 -11.05
CA GLY A 66 -6.75 -8.33 -11.16
C GLY A 66 -6.56 -9.23 -9.94
N THR A 67 -6.05 -10.45 -10.15
CA THR A 67 -5.89 -11.46 -9.10
C THR A 67 -4.49 -11.51 -8.48
N GLN A 68 -3.54 -10.73 -8.99
CA GLN A 68 -2.16 -10.72 -8.48
C GLN A 68 -1.69 -9.29 -8.23
N VAL A 69 -2.03 -8.78 -7.05
CA VAL A 69 -1.52 -7.49 -6.56
C VAL A 69 -0.06 -7.69 -6.15
N ALA A 70 0.84 -6.87 -6.72
CA ALA A 70 2.24 -6.82 -6.32
C ALA A 70 2.36 -6.33 -4.87
N GLY A 71 3.29 -6.90 -4.10
CA GLY A 71 3.43 -6.60 -2.67
C GLY A 71 3.60 -5.10 -2.39
N ALA A 72 4.39 -4.41 -3.22
CA ALA A 72 4.62 -2.97 -3.11
C ALA A 72 3.35 -2.14 -3.33
N ASP A 73 2.62 -2.40 -4.43
CA ASP A 73 1.36 -1.71 -4.73
C ASP A 73 0.32 -1.96 -3.63
N GLY A 74 0.30 -3.17 -3.06
CA GLY A 74 -0.59 -3.52 -1.94
C GLY A 74 -0.28 -2.73 -0.68
N VAL A 75 1.01 -2.59 -0.32
CA VAL A 75 1.45 -1.81 0.86
C VAL A 75 1.08 -0.34 0.71
N GLU A 76 1.40 0.28 -0.42
CA GLU A 76 1.06 1.70 -0.67
C GLU A 76 -0.45 1.93 -0.65
N ALA A 77 -1.24 1.00 -1.19
CA ALA A 77 -2.70 1.09 -1.14
C ALA A 77 -3.26 0.94 0.28
N VAL A 78 -2.64 0.11 1.13
CA VAL A 78 -3.01 -0.02 2.54
C VAL A 78 -2.69 1.27 3.30
N ALA A 79 -1.49 1.83 3.12
CA ALA A 79 -1.10 3.11 3.72
C ALA A 79 -2.04 4.26 3.27
N ALA A 80 -2.30 4.37 1.97
CA ALA A 80 -3.24 5.34 1.42
C ALA A 80 -4.66 5.16 2.00
N ALA A 81 -5.14 3.92 2.12
CA ALA A 81 -6.45 3.62 2.68
C ALA A 81 -6.53 3.99 4.18
N ALA A 82 -5.46 3.78 4.95
CA ALA A 82 -5.38 4.16 6.35
C ALA A 82 -5.48 5.69 6.53
N LEU A 83 -4.79 6.46 5.68
CA LEU A 83 -4.88 7.92 5.66
C LEU A 83 -6.30 8.39 5.28
N VAL A 84 -6.93 7.80 4.27
CA VAL A 84 -8.33 8.13 3.92
C VAL A 84 -9.27 7.81 5.08
N ALA A 85 -9.05 6.67 5.76
CA ALA A 85 -9.87 6.24 6.88
C ALA A 85 -9.71 7.14 8.10
N SER A 86 -8.50 7.61 8.43
CA SER A 86 -8.25 8.48 9.58
C SER A 86 -8.88 9.87 9.42
N MET A 87 -9.05 10.34 8.18
CA MET A 87 -9.72 11.60 7.86
C MET A 87 -11.25 11.54 7.95
N ILE A 88 -11.84 10.35 8.18
CA ILE A 88 -13.28 10.21 8.39
C ILE A 88 -13.62 10.69 9.81
N ALA A 89 -14.65 11.53 9.93
CA ALA A 89 -15.16 11.93 11.24
C ALA A 89 -15.53 10.70 12.09
N ASP A 90 -15.13 10.72 13.37
CA ASP A 90 -15.31 9.62 14.33
C ASP A 90 -14.66 8.28 13.91
N SER A 91 -13.66 8.34 13.02
CA SER A 91 -12.87 7.16 12.68
C SER A 91 -12.12 6.63 13.90
N ARG A 92 -12.05 5.30 13.99
CA ARG A 92 -11.21 4.62 14.98
C ARG A 92 -9.76 4.49 14.53
N ILE A 93 -9.49 4.76 13.26
CA ILE A 93 -8.14 4.72 12.70
C ILE A 93 -7.41 5.99 13.12
N VAL A 94 -6.38 5.81 13.93
CA VAL A 94 -5.47 6.88 14.38
C VAL A 94 -4.10 6.57 13.79
N ILE A 95 -3.50 7.56 13.14
CA ILE A 95 -2.13 7.46 12.61
C ILE A 95 -1.20 8.08 13.64
N ASP A 96 -0.11 7.39 13.98
CA ASP A 96 0.92 7.99 14.81
C ASP A 96 1.49 9.22 14.06
N PRO A 97 1.65 10.38 14.71
CA PRO A 97 2.23 11.56 14.07
C PRO A 97 3.59 11.32 13.41
N GLU A 98 4.38 10.33 13.87
CA GLU A 98 5.68 9.98 13.26
C GLU A 98 5.54 9.17 11.96
N ASP A 99 4.41 8.48 11.77
CA ASP A 99 4.12 7.65 10.60
C ASP A 99 3.30 8.37 9.53
N GLY A 100 2.71 9.52 9.87
CA GLY A 100 1.87 10.32 9.00
C GLY A 100 2.61 11.45 8.28
N PRO A 101 1.97 12.08 7.27
CA PRO A 101 2.53 13.25 6.63
C PRO A 101 2.66 14.40 7.64
N ARG A 102 3.77 15.12 7.57
CA ARG A 102 4.09 16.29 8.40
C ARG A 102 3.20 17.47 8.05
N GLU A 103 2.86 17.60 6.78
CA GLU A 103 1.88 18.58 6.31
C GLU A 103 0.46 18.01 6.37
N PRO A 104 -0.55 18.81 6.77
CA PRO A 104 -1.92 18.35 6.83
C PRO A 104 -2.42 18.00 5.43
N LEU A 105 -3.01 16.80 5.30
CA LEU A 105 -3.63 16.38 4.05
C LEU A 105 -4.75 17.34 3.62
N PRO A 106 -4.91 17.58 2.32
CA PRO A 106 -6.03 18.36 1.80
C PRO A 106 -7.35 17.63 2.03
N ALA A 107 -8.47 18.35 1.88
CA ALA A 107 -9.78 17.71 1.90
C ALA A 107 -9.90 16.69 0.75
N LEU A 108 -9.99 15.41 1.12
CA LEU A 108 -10.06 14.31 0.16
C LEU A 108 -11.49 14.12 -0.36
N PRO A 109 -11.68 13.90 -1.68
CA PRO A 109 -13.00 13.65 -2.24
C PRO A 109 -13.57 12.31 -1.77
N THR A 110 -14.89 12.26 -1.54
CA THR A 110 -15.58 11.05 -1.07
C THR A 110 -15.44 9.85 -2.01
N SER A 111 -15.16 10.09 -3.30
CA SER A 111 -14.85 9.04 -4.29
C SER A 111 -13.66 8.18 -3.88
N LEU A 112 -12.63 8.76 -3.26
CA LEU A 112 -11.45 8.03 -2.78
C LEU A 112 -11.81 6.96 -1.74
N ARG A 113 -12.87 7.16 -0.95
CA ARG A 113 -13.33 6.16 0.01
C ARG A 113 -13.81 4.89 -0.71
N ALA A 114 -14.55 5.03 -1.81
CA ALA A 114 -15.01 3.90 -2.59
C ALA A 114 -13.85 3.18 -3.30
N MET A 115 -12.89 3.95 -3.83
CA MET A 115 -11.67 3.41 -4.44
C MET A 115 -10.81 2.64 -3.44
N ALA A 116 -10.59 3.22 -2.24
CA ALA A 116 -9.85 2.58 -1.16
C ALA A 116 -10.48 1.24 -0.76
N ARG A 117 -11.80 1.19 -0.59
CA ARG A 117 -12.51 -0.07 -0.27
C ARG A 117 -12.29 -1.13 -1.34
N GLN A 118 -12.42 -0.76 -2.61
CA GLN A 118 -12.20 -1.68 -3.72
C GLN A 118 -10.76 -2.18 -3.76
N ALA A 119 -9.78 -1.30 -3.58
CA ALA A 119 -8.37 -1.66 -3.56
C ALA A 119 -8.07 -2.63 -2.39
N LEU A 120 -8.55 -2.34 -1.18
CA LEU A 120 -8.35 -3.24 -0.03
C LEU A 120 -9.00 -4.61 -0.25
N HIS A 121 -10.17 -4.67 -0.87
CA HIS A 121 -10.76 -5.97 -1.25
C HIS A 121 -9.87 -6.75 -2.20
N CYS A 122 -9.17 -6.10 -3.14
CA CYS A 122 -8.19 -6.74 -4.02
C CYS A 122 -6.93 -7.19 -3.27
N VAL A 123 -6.40 -6.39 -2.35
CA VAL A 123 -5.26 -6.73 -1.49
C VAL A 123 -5.54 -7.98 -0.66
N LEU A 124 -6.76 -8.09 -0.13
CA LEU A 124 -7.22 -9.19 0.72
C LEU A 124 -7.63 -10.46 -0.03
N GLN A 125 -7.57 -10.48 -1.38
CA GLN A 125 -7.89 -11.71 -2.11
C GLN A 125 -6.79 -12.76 -1.95
N ASP A 126 -7.22 -14.01 -1.84
CA ASP A 126 -6.32 -15.17 -1.84
C ASP A 126 -5.43 -15.16 -3.10
N GLY A 127 -4.11 -15.15 -2.90
CA GLY A 127 -3.11 -15.16 -3.99
C GLY A 127 -2.46 -13.81 -4.28
N SER A 128 -2.80 -12.73 -3.57
CA SER A 128 -2.00 -11.51 -3.59
C SER A 128 -0.61 -11.76 -2.97
N GLU A 129 0.42 -11.07 -3.47
CA GLU A 129 1.76 -11.18 -2.86
C GLU A 129 1.74 -10.71 -1.40
N SER A 130 0.87 -9.75 -1.07
CA SER A 130 0.65 -9.27 0.30
C SER A 130 0.09 -10.33 1.26
N MET A 131 -0.61 -11.35 0.76
CA MET A 131 -1.11 -12.47 1.58
C MET A 131 -0.15 -13.67 1.59
N THR A 132 0.69 -13.81 0.57
CA THR A 132 1.55 -15.00 0.37
C THR A 132 3.02 -14.78 0.69
N GLY A 133 3.45 -13.53 0.87
CA GLY A 133 4.84 -13.13 1.12
C GLY A 133 5.30 -13.19 2.58
N TRP A 134 4.43 -13.59 3.52
CA TRP A 134 4.75 -13.69 4.95
C TRP A 134 5.48 -15.00 5.29
N VAL A 135 6.48 -14.92 6.18
CA VAL A 135 7.18 -16.10 6.74
C VAL A 135 6.47 -16.63 7.98
N ASP A 136 5.98 -15.74 8.83
CA ASP A 136 5.22 -16.08 10.03
C ASP A 136 3.71 -15.89 9.78
N SER A 137 2.92 -16.91 10.08
CA SER A 137 1.47 -16.87 9.94
C SER A 137 0.80 -15.95 10.97
N ALA A 138 1.39 -15.77 12.16
CA ALA A 138 0.84 -14.89 13.17
C ALA A 138 0.95 -13.42 12.75
N ASP A 139 2.10 -13.03 12.19
CA ASP A 139 2.31 -11.68 11.64
C ASP A 139 1.37 -11.43 10.44
N ALA A 140 1.20 -12.45 9.59
CA ALA A 140 0.25 -12.39 8.47
C ALA A 140 -1.21 -12.19 8.96
N ASP A 141 -1.62 -12.91 10.00
CA ASP A 141 -2.94 -12.80 10.60
C ASP A 141 -3.15 -11.42 11.22
N GLU A 142 -2.15 -10.89 11.93
CA GLU A 142 -2.21 -9.57 12.56
C GLU A 142 -2.31 -8.46 11.52
N TRP A 143 -1.46 -8.47 10.49
CA TRP A 143 -1.57 -7.53 9.37
C TRP A 143 -2.93 -7.63 8.67
N HIS A 144 -3.44 -8.84 8.47
CA HIS A 144 -4.77 -9.04 7.90
C HIS A 144 -5.86 -8.40 8.78
N GLN A 145 -5.78 -8.51 10.10
CA GLN A 145 -6.71 -7.83 11.02
C GLN A 145 -6.61 -6.30 10.91
N GLU A 146 -5.41 -5.73 10.81
CA GLU A 146 -5.21 -4.29 10.63
C GLU A 146 -5.87 -3.78 9.33
N VAL A 147 -5.65 -4.48 8.21
CA VAL A 147 -6.28 -4.12 6.93
C VAL A 147 -7.80 -4.23 6.99
N GLN A 148 -8.33 -5.25 7.69
CA GLN A 148 -9.78 -5.38 7.91
C GLN A 148 -10.35 -4.21 8.75
N GLN A 149 -9.63 -3.76 9.79
CA GLN A 149 -10.06 -2.61 10.60
C GLN A 149 -10.17 -1.33 9.75
N ILE A 150 -9.20 -1.08 8.88
CA ILE A 150 -9.22 0.05 7.93
C ILE A 150 -10.45 -0.07 7.02
N LEU A 151 -10.70 -1.25 6.45
CA LEU A 151 -11.85 -1.49 5.59
C LEU A 151 -13.19 -1.26 6.29
N GLN A 152 -13.31 -1.62 7.57
CA GLN A 152 -14.51 -1.35 8.38
C GLN A 152 -14.71 0.15 8.61
N ALA A 153 -13.64 0.90 8.93
CA ALA A 153 -13.71 2.36 9.10
C ALA A 153 -14.17 3.06 7.81
N LEU A 154 -13.68 2.61 6.65
CA LEU A 154 -14.11 3.10 5.34
C LEU A 154 -15.58 2.78 5.00
N SER A 155 -16.15 1.74 5.62
CA SER A 155 -17.52 1.28 5.37
C SER A 155 -18.55 1.93 6.31
N THR A 156 -18.15 2.26 7.54
CA THR A 156 -19.04 2.73 8.61
C THR A 156 -19.68 4.09 8.31
N ALA A 157 -19.05 4.94 7.51
CA ALA A 157 -19.58 6.25 7.15
C ALA A 157 -20.68 6.22 6.06
N ALA A 158 -21.11 5.03 5.59
CA ALA A 158 -22.20 4.90 4.62
C ALA A 158 -23.61 4.84 5.26
N ASP A 159 -23.73 4.76 6.59
CA ASP A 159 -25.00 4.49 7.29
C ASP A 159 -25.57 5.69 8.09
N HIS A 160 -25.35 6.93 7.66
CA HIS A 160 -26.17 8.06 8.12
C HIS A 160 -27.29 8.35 7.10
N PRO A 161 -28.51 7.82 7.26
CA PRO A 161 -29.65 8.24 6.47
C PRO A 161 -30.01 9.70 6.85
N GLN A 162 -30.00 10.59 5.86
CA GLN A 162 -30.77 11.84 5.93
C GLN A 162 -32.24 11.58 5.57
#